data_AF-A0A1Q9R783-F1
#
_entry.id   AF-A0A1Q9R783-F1
#
_cell.length_a   1.000
_cell.length_b   1.000
_cell.length_c   1.000
_cell.angle_alpha   90.00
_cell.angle_beta   90.00
_cell.angle_gamma   90.00
#
_symmetry.space_group_name_H-M   'P 1'
#
loop_
_entity.id
_entity.type
_entity.pdbx_description
1 polymer ?
#
loop_
_entity_poly.entity_id
_entity_poly.type
_entity_poly.pdbx_seq_one_letter_code
_entity_poly.pdbx_strand_id
1 'polypeptide(L)'
;MLKKLLIVSAWPFHCSLALATPLHASFDPGAQYAIVEISGAPERLSVITQRTGISGTSYSARQFNCLTHTVRFMGSATSLKDLASARPDDEATPIFKGSLSRDISDVACDSTSPTDPAQQRAELSANTR
;
A
#
# COMPACT_ATOMS: atom_id res chain seq x y z
N MET A 1 41.49 -12.15 -42.27
CA MET A 1 40.01 -12.16 -42.22
C MET A 1 39.58 -11.74 -40.80
N LEU A 2 39.42 -10.44 -40.57
CA LEU A 2 39.20 -9.84 -39.25
C LEU A 2 37.69 -9.83 -38.94
N LYS A 3 37.24 -10.71 -38.04
CA LYS A 3 35.82 -10.81 -37.62
C LYS A 3 35.47 -9.62 -36.73
N LYS A 4 34.60 -8.74 -37.24
CA LYS A 4 33.97 -7.65 -36.49
C LYS A 4 33.04 -8.23 -35.43
N LEU A 5 33.34 -8.02 -34.14
CA LEU A 5 32.38 -8.24 -33.07
C LEU A 5 31.37 -7.09 -33.05
N LEU A 6 30.10 -7.40 -33.27
CA LEU A 6 28.98 -6.51 -33.03
C LEU A 6 28.60 -6.63 -31.55
N ILE A 7 28.81 -5.58 -30.78
CA ILE A 7 28.34 -5.47 -29.40
C ILE A 7 26.89 -4.98 -29.46
N VAL A 8 25.93 -5.90 -29.31
CA VAL A 8 24.52 -5.57 -29.07
C VAL A 8 24.40 -5.22 -27.59
N SER A 9 24.30 -3.93 -27.27
CA SER A 9 24.01 -3.46 -25.92
C SER A 9 22.56 -3.80 -25.57
N ALA A 10 22.37 -4.87 -24.80
CA ALA A 10 21.10 -5.20 -24.16
C ALA A 10 20.82 -4.19 -23.04
N TRP A 11 19.79 -3.35 -23.22
CA TRP A 11 19.28 -2.53 -22.13
C TRP A 11 18.55 -3.43 -21.12
N PRO A 12 18.86 -3.35 -19.82
CA PRO A 12 18.13 -4.10 -18.81
C PRO A 12 16.68 -3.57 -18.73
N PHE A 13 15.73 -4.43 -19.12
CA PHE A 13 14.32 -4.27 -18.79
C PHE A 13 14.18 -4.32 -17.27
N HIS A 14 14.11 -3.14 -16.63
CA HIS A 14 13.78 -3.03 -15.22
C HIS A 14 12.27 -3.28 -15.06
N CYS A 15 11.90 -4.53 -14.82
CA CYS A 15 10.54 -4.87 -14.41
C CYS A 15 10.40 -4.50 -12.92
N SER A 16 9.70 -3.41 -12.62
CA SER A 16 9.31 -3.09 -11.25
C SER A 16 8.11 -3.94 -10.89
N LEU A 17 8.33 -5.01 -10.12
CA LEU A 17 7.25 -5.79 -9.52
C LEU A 17 6.68 -4.98 -8.35
N ALA A 18 5.50 -4.39 -8.52
CA ALA A 18 4.71 -3.90 -7.40
C ALA A 18 4.27 -5.12 -6.57
N LEU A 19 4.94 -5.34 -5.43
CA LEU A 19 4.63 -6.44 -4.51
C LEU A 19 3.39 -6.07 -3.71
N ALA A 20 2.25 -6.71 -4.00
CA ALA A 20 1.07 -6.64 -3.15
C ALA A 20 1.30 -7.46 -1.87
N THR A 21 0.97 -6.89 -0.70
CA THR A 21 1.14 -7.58 0.58
C THR A 21 -0.14 -8.34 0.94
N PRO A 22 -0.13 -9.68 1.02
CA PRO A 22 -1.33 -10.45 1.34
C PRO A 22 -1.80 -10.17 2.77
N LEU A 23 -3.12 -10.12 2.96
CA LEU A 23 -3.78 -9.98 4.25
C LEU A 23 -4.65 -11.20 4.52
N HIS A 24 -4.60 -11.70 5.75
CA HIS A 24 -5.46 -12.79 6.20
C HIS A 24 -6.71 -12.22 6.87
N ALA A 25 -7.86 -12.32 6.20
CA ALA A 25 -9.15 -11.84 6.69
C ALA A 25 -10.06 -13.02 7.07
N SER A 26 -10.02 -13.44 8.33
CA SER A 26 -10.73 -14.65 8.80
C SER A 26 -12.27 -14.60 8.67
N PHE A 27 -12.85 -13.41 8.57
CA PHE A 27 -14.30 -13.21 8.48
C PHE A 27 -14.88 -13.34 7.05
N ASP A 28 -14.02 -13.44 6.02
CA ASP A 28 -14.42 -13.57 4.61
C ASP A 28 -13.63 -14.72 3.94
N PRO A 29 -13.92 -15.98 4.30
CA PRO A 29 -13.13 -17.14 3.85
C PRO A 29 -13.23 -17.39 2.34
N GLY A 30 -14.18 -16.76 1.65
CA GLY A 30 -14.37 -16.85 0.21
C GLY A 30 -13.57 -15.82 -0.59
N ALA A 31 -12.73 -15.02 0.06
CA ALA A 31 -11.94 -13.98 -0.59
C ALA A 31 -10.52 -13.89 -0.05
N GLN A 32 -9.64 -13.39 -0.92
CA GLN A 32 -8.27 -13.03 -0.59
C GLN A 32 -8.15 -11.51 -0.59
N TYR A 33 -7.40 -10.98 0.39
CA TYR A 33 -7.14 -9.56 0.51
C TYR A 33 -5.65 -9.30 0.32
N ALA A 34 -5.32 -8.15 -0.26
CA ALA A 34 -3.95 -7.67 -0.34
C ALA A 34 -3.91 -6.14 -0.25
N ILE A 35 -2.89 -5.60 0.42
CA ILE A 35 -2.55 -4.18 0.31
C ILE A 35 -1.82 -3.98 -1.02
N VAL A 36 -2.32 -3.06 -1.84
CA VAL A 36 -1.74 -2.75 -3.15
C VAL A 36 -1.08 -1.36 -3.19
N GLU A 37 -1.44 -0.49 -2.25
CA GLU A 37 -0.79 0.81 -2.09
C GLU A 37 -0.82 1.26 -0.62
N ILE A 38 0.30 1.83 -0.16
CA ILE A 38 0.41 2.59 1.09
C ILE A 38 1.07 3.92 0.73
N SER A 39 0.46 5.03 1.09
CA SER A 39 0.97 6.37 0.78
C SER A 39 0.57 7.40 1.83
N GLY A 40 1.39 8.43 2.02
CA GLY A 40 1.15 9.49 3.01
C GLY A 40 1.89 9.28 4.34
N ALA A 41 1.56 10.14 5.31
CA ALA A 41 2.21 10.20 6.62
C ALA A 41 1.39 9.44 7.69
N PRO A 42 1.99 9.02 8.83
CA PRO A 42 1.31 8.22 9.84
C PRO A 42 -0.02 8.79 10.37
N GLU A 43 -0.18 10.11 10.42
CA GLU A 43 -1.41 10.77 10.88
C GLU A 43 -2.53 10.82 9.82
N ARG A 44 -2.20 10.57 8.55
CA ARG A 44 -3.13 10.57 7.40
C ARG A 44 -2.67 9.55 6.34
N LEU A 45 -2.44 8.31 6.76
CA LEU A 45 -1.93 7.25 5.91
C LEU A 45 -3.05 6.71 5.02
N SER A 46 -2.91 6.87 3.70
CA SER A 46 -3.80 6.25 2.73
C SER A 46 -3.37 4.82 2.47
N VAL A 47 -4.32 3.89 2.53
CA VAL A 47 -4.09 2.48 2.21
C VAL A 47 -5.17 2.00 1.26
N ILE A 48 -4.73 1.43 0.14
CA ILE A 48 -5.61 0.78 -0.83
C ILE A 48 -5.46 -0.72 -0.70
N THR A 49 -6.58 -1.40 -0.50
CA THR A 49 -6.65 -2.86 -0.50
C THR A 49 -7.41 -3.37 -1.71
N GLN A 50 -6.91 -4.47 -2.29
CA GLN A 50 -7.64 -5.30 -3.23
C GLN A 50 -8.27 -6.49 -2.49
N ARG A 51 -9.50 -6.82 -2.84
CA ARG A 51 -10.19 -8.05 -2.47
C ARG A 51 -10.50 -8.83 -3.75
N THR A 52 -10.13 -10.10 -3.79
CA THR A 52 -10.48 -11.04 -4.87
C THR A 52 -11.30 -12.18 -4.29
N GLY A 53 -12.55 -12.34 -4.72
CA GLY A 53 -13.42 -13.45 -4.31
C GLY A 53 -14.30 -13.94 -5.46
N ILE A 54 -15.28 -14.81 -5.15
CA ILE A 54 -16.15 -15.40 -6.19
C ILE A 54 -16.98 -14.35 -6.95
N SER A 55 -17.27 -13.21 -6.31
CA SER A 55 -17.97 -12.06 -6.89
C SER A 55 -17.07 -11.16 -7.74
N GLY A 56 -15.80 -11.54 -7.93
CA GLY A 56 -14.80 -10.77 -8.66
C GLY A 56 -13.87 -9.96 -7.76
N THR A 57 -13.26 -8.95 -8.36
CA THR A 57 -12.27 -8.09 -7.71
C THR A 57 -12.87 -6.74 -7.36
N SER A 58 -12.57 -6.26 -6.15
CA SER A 58 -12.92 -4.92 -5.68
C SER A 58 -11.74 -4.27 -4.99
N TYR A 59 -11.68 -2.95 -5.05
CA TYR A 59 -10.71 -2.12 -4.37
C TYR A 59 -11.41 -1.29 -3.30
N SER A 60 -10.69 -0.98 -2.23
CA SER A 60 -11.18 -0.14 -1.14
C SER A 60 -10.06 0.75 -0.64
N ALA A 61 -10.36 2.01 -0.38
CA ALA A 61 -9.42 2.97 0.19
C ALA A 61 -9.83 3.29 1.64
N ARG A 62 -8.82 3.42 2.50
CA ARG A 62 -8.96 3.83 3.90
C ARG A 62 -7.90 4.86 4.22
N GLN A 63 -8.25 5.86 5.00
CA GLN A 63 -7.28 6.78 5.62
C GLN A 63 -7.15 6.42 7.09
N PHE A 64 -5.94 6.05 7.51
CA PHE A 64 -5.60 5.74 8.88
C PHE A 64 -4.90 6.94 9.54
N ASN A 65 -5.17 7.13 10.82
CA ASN A 65 -4.30 7.87 11.70
C ASN A 65 -3.71 6.86 12.69
N CYS A 66 -2.45 6.50 12.46
CA CYS A 66 -1.69 5.55 13.27
C CYS A 66 -1.37 6.08 14.67
N LEU A 67 -1.43 7.40 14.88
CA LEU A 67 -1.18 8.02 16.19
C LEU A 67 -2.42 7.93 17.09
N THR A 68 -3.61 8.15 16.52
CA THR A 68 -4.88 8.13 17.27
C THR A 68 -5.65 6.82 17.12
N HIS A 69 -5.14 5.86 16.35
CA HIS A 69 -5.76 4.56 16.08
C HIS A 69 -7.20 4.71 15.53
N THR A 70 -7.37 5.63 14.58
CA THR A 70 -8.65 5.87 13.90
C THR A 70 -8.54 5.59 12.40
N VAL A 71 -9.67 5.24 11.79
CA VAL A 71 -9.78 4.96 10.36
C VAL A 71 -11.00 5.66 9.78
N ARG A 72 -10.83 6.27 8.61
CA ARG A 72 -11.91 6.81 7.78
C ARG A 72 -12.01 5.97 6.51
N PHE A 73 -13.19 5.46 6.21
CA PHE A 73 -13.41 4.77 4.95
C PHE A 73 -13.52 5.79 3.83
N MET A 74 -12.72 5.62 2.78
CA MET A 74 -12.66 6.54 1.64
C MET A 74 -13.53 6.07 0.47
N GLY A 75 -14.03 4.83 0.55
CA GLY A 75 -14.92 4.22 -0.42
C GLY A 75 -14.36 2.95 -1.06
N SER A 76 -15.13 2.39 -1.99
CA SER A 76 -14.80 1.17 -2.73
C SER A 76 -15.25 1.26 -4.18
N ALA A 77 -14.55 0.54 -5.06
CA ALA A 77 -14.91 0.43 -6.47
C ALA A 77 -14.37 -0.86 -7.09
N THR A 78 -14.80 -1.19 -8.32
CA THR A 78 -14.29 -2.36 -9.07
C THR A 78 -13.00 -2.06 -9.84
N SER A 79 -12.54 -0.81 -9.85
CA SER A 79 -11.28 -0.39 -10.47
C SER A 79 -10.60 0.70 -9.62
N LEU A 80 -9.26 0.82 -9.73
CA LEU A 80 -8.51 1.91 -9.08
C LEU A 80 -8.91 3.29 -9.62
N LYS A 81 -9.28 3.38 -10.89
CA LYS A 81 -9.72 4.63 -11.52
C LYS A 81 -11.01 5.14 -10.88
N ASP A 82 -11.98 4.27 -10.69
CA ASP A 82 -13.28 4.63 -10.12
C ASP A 82 -13.16 4.89 -8.61
N LEU A 83 -12.23 4.20 -7.94
CA LEU A 83 -11.93 4.42 -6.52
C LEU A 83 -11.48 5.86 -6.23
N ALA A 84 -10.74 6.48 -7.16
CA ALA A 84 -10.30 7.87 -7.01
C ALA A 84 -11.45 8.89 -6.93
N SER A 85 -12.65 8.51 -7.40
CA SER A 85 -13.87 9.32 -7.32
C SER A 85 -14.81 8.88 -6.21
N ALA A 86 -14.41 7.92 -5.38
CA ALA A 86 -15.25 7.42 -4.31
C ALA A 86 -15.45 8.47 -3.22
N ARG A 87 -16.67 8.50 -2.65
CA ARG A 87 -17.02 9.45 -1.59
C ARG A 87 -16.55 8.91 -0.24
N PRO A 88 -15.73 9.67 0.51
CA PRO A 88 -15.37 9.28 1.86
C PRO A 88 -16.56 9.36 2.82
N ASP A 89 -16.54 8.53 3.86
CA ASP A 89 -17.43 8.67 5.01
C ASP A 89 -17.18 10.02 5.69
N ASP A 90 -18.20 10.65 6.29
CA ASP A 90 -18.02 12.00 6.86
C ASP A 90 -17.01 12.01 8.01
N GLU A 91 -16.98 10.94 8.82
CA GLU A 91 -16.21 10.87 10.05
C GLU A 91 -15.20 9.72 10.06
N ALA A 92 -14.11 9.90 10.81
CA ALA A 92 -13.22 8.82 11.19
C ALA A 92 -13.78 8.08 12.41
N THR A 93 -13.52 6.78 12.50
CA THR A 93 -13.98 5.91 13.60
C THR A 93 -12.80 5.21 14.26
N PRO A 94 -12.91 4.79 15.54
CA PRO A 94 -11.89 3.96 16.18
C PRO A 94 -11.67 2.64 15.44
N ILE A 95 -10.41 2.17 15.40
CA ILE A 95 -10.09 0.85 14.84
C ILE A 95 -10.43 -0.23 15.86
N PHE A 96 -11.45 -1.04 15.56
CA PHE A 96 -11.90 -2.12 16.43
C PHE A 96 -11.07 -3.40 16.25
N LYS A 97 -10.79 -4.10 17.36
CA LYS A 97 -10.11 -5.40 17.34
C LYS A 97 -10.90 -6.42 16.53
N GLY A 98 -10.21 -7.23 15.72
CA GLY A 98 -10.82 -8.26 14.87
C GLY A 98 -11.53 -7.72 13.62
N SER A 99 -11.41 -6.42 13.34
CA SER A 99 -11.87 -5.84 12.08
C SER A 99 -10.80 -5.94 11.00
N LEU A 100 -11.21 -5.93 9.72
CA LEU A 100 -10.28 -5.80 8.61
C LEU A 100 -9.38 -4.57 8.73
N SER A 101 -9.93 -3.45 9.23
CA SER A 101 -9.17 -2.22 9.45
C SER A 101 -8.04 -2.43 10.46
N ARG A 102 -8.21 -3.33 11.44
CA ARG A 102 -7.15 -3.71 12.37
C ARG A 102 -6.04 -4.47 11.67
N ASP A 103 -6.40 -5.50 10.90
CA ASP A 103 -5.41 -6.32 10.16
C ASP A 103 -4.62 -5.45 9.16
N ILE A 104 -5.30 -4.50 8.49
CA ILE A 104 -4.65 -3.53 7.61
C ILE A 104 -3.72 -2.61 8.41
N SER A 105 -4.18 -2.04 9.53
CA SER A 105 -3.36 -1.10 10.31
C SER A 105 -2.13 -1.75 10.92
N ASP A 106 -2.21 -3.02 11.33
CA ASP A 106 -1.08 -3.74 11.93
C ASP A 106 0.06 -3.92 10.91
N VAL A 107 -0.26 -4.03 9.62
CA VAL A 107 0.76 -4.04 8.55
C VAL A 107 1.17 -2.62 8.17
N ALA A 108 0.20 -1.74 7.94
CA ALA A 108 0.45 -0.45 7.31
C ALA A 108 1.12 0.54 8.27
N CYS A 109 0.67 0.64 9.52
CA CYS A 109 1.24 1.58 10.48
C CYS A 109 2.67 1.21 10.87
N ASP A 110 3.01 -0.07 10.91
CA ASP A 110 4.38 -0.54 11.17
C ASP A 110 5.31 -0.26 9.97
N SER A 111 4.78 -0.30 8.74
CA SER A 111 5.53 0.00 7.52
C SER A 111 5.88 1.48 7.33
N THR A 112 5.32 2.37 8.15
CA THR A 112 5.59 3.83 8.08
C THR A 112 6.78 4.29 8.92
N SER A 113 7.50 3.38 9.58
CA SER A 113 8.82 3.69 10.14
C SER A 113 9.72 4.20 9.00
N PRO A 114 10.43 5.33 9.18
CA PRO A 114 10.97 6.11 8.07
C PRO A 114 12.06 5.33 7.33
N THR A 115 11.66 4.62 6.28
CA THR A 115 12.55 4.25 5.19
C THR A 115 12.12 5.05 3.97
N ASP A 116 12.11 6.37 4.12
CA ASP A 116 12.23 7.27 2.96
C ASP A 116 13.72 7.30 2.58
N PRO A 117 14.12 6.79 1.38
CA PRO A 117 15.50 6.89 0.93
C PRO A 117 16.02 8.34 0.83
N ALA A 118 15.14 9.35 0.83
CA ALA A 118 15.53 10.76 0.93
C ALA A 118 15.90 11.17 2.37
N GLN A 119 15.23 10.64 3.40
CA GLN A 119 15.56 10.94 4.81
C GLN A 119 16.78 10.15 5.29
N GLN A 120 17.01 8.93 4.78
CA GLN A 120 18.19 8.13 5.13
C GLN A 120 19.51 8.79 4.66
N ARG A 121 19.45 9.61 3.61
CA ARG A 121 20.59 10.44 3.17
C ARG A 121 20.81 11.65 4.07
N ALA A 122 19.75 12.21 4.65
CA ALA A 122 19.84 13.35 5.56
C ALA A 122 20.41 12.94 6.94
N GLU A 123 20.00 11.80 7.50
CA GLU A 123 20.52 11.30 8.77
C GLU A 123 21.97 10.80 8.68
N LEU A 124 22.36 10.15 7.58
CA LEU A 124 23.75 9.75 7.35
C LEU A 124 24.71 10.97 7.27
N SER A 125 24.20 12.08 6.74
CA SER A 125 24.95 13.35 6.65
C SER A 125 25.08 14.06 8.00
N ALA A 126 24.12 13.88 8.90
CA ALA A 126 24.12 14.47 10.23
C ALA A 126 25.01 13.69 11.22
N ASN A 127 25.17 12.38 11.04
CA ASN A 127 25.91 11.50 11.95
C ASN A 127 27.40 11.32 11.56
N THR A 128 27.86 11.99 10.49
CA THR A 128 29.26 11.99 10.02
C THR A 128 29.99 13.28 10.38
N ARG A 129 29.56 13.98 11.44
CA ARG A 129 30.21 15.21 11.92
C ARG A 129 30.65 15.08 13.37
#